data_AF-A0A7K4IBH8-F1
#
_entry.id   AF-A0A7K4IBH8-F1
#
_cell.length_a   1.000
_cell.length_b   1.000
_cell.length_c   1.000
_cell.angle_alpha   90.00
_cell.angle_beta   90.00
_cell.angle_gamma   90.00
#
_symmetry.space_group_name_H-M   'P 1'
#
loop_
_entity.id
_entity.type
_entity.pdbx_description
1 polymer ?
#
loop_
_entity_poly.entity_id
_entity_poly.type
_entity_poly.pdbx_seq_one_letter_code
_entity_poly.pdbx_strand_id
1 'polypeptide(L)'
;MSLGEALRTWAWIPPYWATIYFALRVSGRVLEITVVPSCCGLVHFVGIPLLVVPLTYGKLVGGGCSLRFGVCAVVKGMLVGIVFLTLSVMMDIVVAIYLSSINCNSLLDLATSALVHQVWLLSAIVGGMAARVAEVRGGGQSRTWSLTVVRPDESD
;
A
#
# COMPACT_ATOMS: atom_id res chain seq x y z
N MET A 1 15.20 -14.92 -9.16
CA MET A 1 15.30 -13.92 -8.08
C MET A 1 15.48 -14.69 -6.80
N SER A 2 16.56 -14.44 -6.07
CA SER A 2 16.80 -15.09 -4.78
C SER A 2 15.80 -14.55 -3.74
N LEU A 3 15.54 -15.31 -2.67
CA LEU A 3 14.64 -14.87 -1.59
C LEU A 3 15.10 -13.52 -0.99
N GLY A 4 16.41 -13.29 -0.94
CA GLY A 4 16.99 -12.04 -0.43
C GLY A 4 16.70 -10.82 -1.31
N GLU A 5 16.73 -10.98 -2.64
CA GLU A 5 16.35 -9.90 -3.56
C GLU A 5 14.87 -9.58 -3.46
N ALA A 6 14.02 -10.61 -3.29
CA ALA A 6 12.61 -10.43 -3.03
C ALA A 6 12.42 -9.61 -1.73
N LEU A 7 12.99 -10.02 -0.60
CA LEU A 7 12.85 -9.28 0.67
C LEU A 7 13.34 -7.83 0.55
N ARG A 8 14.44 -7.58 -0.16
CA ARG A 8 14.98 -6.23 -0.35
C ARG A 8 14.01 -5.31 -1.11
N THR A 9 13.21 -5.84 -2.03
CA THR A 9 12.17 -5.05 -2.73
C THR A 9 10.98 -4.67 -1.84
N TRP A 10 10.79 -5.34 -0.70
CA TRP A 10 9.68 -5.10 0.25
C TRP A 10 10.14 -4.39 1.53
N ALA A 11 11.45 -4.22 1.71
CA ALA A 11 12.05 -3.60 2.89
C ALA A 11 11.61 -2.14 3.13
N TRP A 12 11.04 -1.47 2.13
CA TRP A 12 10.50 -0.13 2.29
C TRP A 12 9.16 -0.11 3.04
N ILE A 13 8.40 -1.21 3.07
CA ILE A 13 7.05 -1.22 3.62
C ILE A 13 7.04 -0.89 5.13
N PRO A 14 7.84 -1.56 5.99
CA PRO A 14 7.81 -1.28 7.43
C PRO A 14 8.18 0.16 7.82
N PRO A 15 9.27 0.79 7.34
CA PRO A 15 9.63 2.14 7.76
C PRO A 15 8.64 3.21 7.27
N TYR A 16 8.12 3.08 6.04
CA TYR A 16 7.12 4.01 5.53
C TYR A 16 5.79 3.87 6.26
N TRP A 17 5.34 2.64 6.49
CA TRP A 17 4.15 2.39 7.28
C TRP A 17 4.27 2.98 8.68
N ALA A 18 5.38 2.73 9.39
CA ALA A 18 5.58 3.22 10.76
C ALA A 18 5.52 4.76 10.80
N THR A 19 6.14 5.42 9.82
CA THR A 19 6.14 6.88 9.70
C THR A 19 4.72 7.41 9.46
N ILE A 20 3.99 6.84 8.51
CA ILE A 20 2.63 7.27 8.16
C ILE A 20 1.67 6.99 9.31
N TYR A 21 1.72 5.78 9.89
CA TYR A 21 0.88 5.38 11.01
C TYR A 21 1.08 6.32 12.21
N PHE A 22 2.33 6.58 12.60
CA PHE A 22 2.63 7.49 13.70
C PHE A 22 2.14 8.91 13.42
N ALA A 23 2.42 9.46 12.23
CA ALA A 23 2.00 10.80 11.86
C ALA A 23 0.47 10.95 11.88
N LEU A 24 -0.27 9.97 11.36
CA LEU A 24 -1.73 9.96 11.36
C LEU A 24 -2.32 9.79 12.77
N ARG A 25 -1.68 8.96 13.62
CA ARG A 25 -2.13 8.76 15.00
C ARG A 25 -1.95 10.01 15.84
N VAL A 26 -0.79 10.65 15.76
CA VAL A 26 -0.49 11.90 16.47
C VAL A 26 -1.40 13.03 15.97
N SER A 27 -1.50 13.22 14.66
CA SER A 27 -2.36 14.27 14.10
C SER A 27 -3.84 14.05 14.44
N GLY A 28 -4.32 12.80 14.41
CA GLY A 28 -5.67 12.44 14.85
C GLY A 28 -5.93 12.84 16.31
N ARG A 29 -5.01 12.50 17.22
CA ARG A 29 -5.12 12.86 18.65
C ARG A 29 -5.09 14.36 18.90
N VAL A 30 -4.21 15.09 18.22
CA VAL A 30 -4.14 16.56 18.34
C VAL A 30 -5.47 17.18 17.89
N LEU A 31 -6.06 16.69 16.79
CA LEU A 31 -7.33 17.21 16.28
C LEU A 31 -8.51 16.90 17.22
N GLU A 32 -8.51 15.70 17.82
CA GLU A 32 -9.51 15.27 18.80
C GLU A 32 -9.56 16.19 20.02
N ILE A 33 -8.38 16.60 20.52
CA ILE A 33 -8.26 17.47 21.69
C ILE A 33 -8.64 18.93 21.37
N THR A 34 -8.39 19.40 20.14
CA THR A 34 -8.45 20.84 19.80
C THR A 34 -9.72 21.27 19.07
N VAL A 35 -10.37 20.39 18.31
CA VAL A 35 -11.46 20.79 17.39
C VAL A 35 -12.79 20.13 17.75
N VAL A 36 -12.91 18.81 17.60
CA VAL A 36 -14.14 18.05 17.92
C VAL A 36 -13.79 16.59 18.28
N PRO A 37 -14.37 16.01 19.35
CA PRO A 37 -14.09 14.63 19.79
C PRO A 37 -14.38 13.51 18.78
N SER A 38 -15.13 13.79 17.70
CA SER A 38 -15.54 12.80 16.70
C SER A 38 -14.69 12.79 15.42
N CYS A 39 -13.70 13.68 15.28
CA CYS A 39 -12.93 13.84 14.03
C CYS A 39 -11.76 12.84 13.87
N CYS A 40 -11.44 12.04 14.89
CA CYS A 40 -10.28 11.14 14.89
C CYS A 40 -10.29 10.13 13.72
N GLY A 41 -11.47 9.63 13.37
CA GLY A 41 -11.66 8.72 12.23
C GLY A 41 -11.46 9.39 10.87
N LEU A 42 -11.80 10.68 10.75
CA LEU A 42 -11.75 11.41 9.47
C LEU A 42 -10.31 11.63 9.00
N VAL A 43 -9.39 11.90 9.94
CA VAL A 43 -7.95 12.03 9.65
C VAL A 43 -7.39 10.75 9.05
N HIS A 44 -7.78 9.58 9.57
CA HIS A 44 -7.35 8.29 9.04
C HIS A 44 -8.04 7.99 7.70
N PHE A 45 -9.35 8.24 7.59
CA PHE A 45 -10.11 8.01 6.36
C PHE A 45 -9.60 8.82 5.16
N VAL A 46 -9.13 10.05 5.38
CA VAL A 46 -8.62 10.90 4.31
C VAL A 46 -7.11 10.77 4.15
N GLY A 47 -6.37 10.74 5.26
CA GLY A 47 -4.91 10.72 5.24
C GLY A 47 -4.32 9.42 4.73
N ILE A 48 -4.91 8.27 5.05
CA ILE A 48 -4.41 6.97 4.59
C ILE A 48 -4.49 6.87 3.06
N PRO A 49 -5.64 7.08 2.38
CA PRO A 49 -5.67 7.04 0.93
C PRO A 49 -4.74 8.06 0.28
N LEU A 50 -4.69 9.29 0.81
CA LEU A 50 -3.89 10.37 0.24
C LEU A 50 -2.39 10.07 0.24
N LEU A 51 -1.90 9.31 1.22
CA LEU A 51 -0.48 8.94 1.34
C LEU A 51 -0.18 7.56 0.75
N VAL A 52 -1.02 6.57 1.04
CA VAL A 52 -0.76 5.16 0.69
C VAL A 52 -1.01 4.89 -0.78
N VAL A 53 -2.04 5.48 -1.40
CA VAL A 53 -2.32 5.30 -2.83
C VAL A 53 -1.15 5.77 -3.72
N PRO A 54 -0.67 7.03 -3.64
CA PRO A 54 0.41 7.49 -4.50
C PRO A 54 1.73 6.78 -4.22
N LEU A 55 1.99 6.42 -2.96
CA LEU A 55 3.19 5.69 -2.57
C LEU A 55 3.18 4.26 -3.15
N THR A 56 2.06 3.55 -3.00
CA THR A 56 1.89 2.20 -3.57
C THR A 56 1.95 2.25 -5.09
N TYR A 57 1.31 3.24 -5.71
CA TYR A 57 1.41 3.49 -7.15
C TYR A 57 2.86 3.68 -7.59
N GLY A 58 3.58 4.65 -7.02
CA GLY A 58 4.94 4.99 -7.44
C GLY A 58 5.96 3.85 -7.25
N LYS A 59 5.73 2.96 -6.28
CA LYS A 59 6.59 1.78 -6.05
C LYS A 59 6.25 0.59 -6.94
N LEU A 60 5.03 0.51 -7.48
CA LEU A 60 4.56 -0.61 -8.30
C LEU A 60 4.58 -0.30 -9.80
N VAL A 61 4.45 0.96 -10.20
CA VAL A 61 4.51 1.40 -11.60
C VAL A 61 5.89 1.13 -12.19
N GLY A 62 5.93 0.51 -13.37
CA GLY A 62 7.18 0.18 -14.06
C GLY A 62 7.89 -1.07 -13.54
N GLY A 63 7.36 -1.72 -12.49
CA GLY A 63 7.92 -2.94 -11.92
C GLY A 63 7.68 -4.22 -12.72
N GLY A 64 6.93 -4.14 -13.83
CA GLY A 64 6.57 -5.25 -14.71
C GLY A 64 5.73 -6.35 -14.05
N CYS A 65 4.95 -7.08 -14.85
CA CYS A 65 4.48 -8.41 -14.43
C CYS A 65 5.70 -9.34 -14.51
N SER A 66 6.07 -9.97 -13.39
CA SER A 66 7.04 -11.05 -13.45
C SER A 66 6.37 -12.23 -14.17
N LEU A 67 6.70 -12.43 -15.46
CA LEU A 67 6.25 -13.58 -16.26
C LEU A 67 6.50 -14.92 -15.55
N ARG A 68 7.50 -14.97 -14.66
CA ARG A 68 7.88 -16.17 -13.91
C ARG A 68 6.97 -16.50 -12.72
N PHE A 69 6.20 -15.53 -12.21
CA PHE A 69 5.28 -15.75 -11.08
C PHE A 69 3.81 -15.43 -11.43
N GLY A 70 3.54 -14.88 -12.63
CA GLY A 70 2.18 -14.45 -13.01
C GLY A 70 1.61 -13.30 -12.17
N VAL A 71 2.40 -12.75 -11.24
CA VAL A 71 1.98 -11.70 -10.32
C VAL A 71 2.10 -10.35 -11.00
N CYS A 72 0.97 -9.81 -11.44
CA CYS A 72 0.87 -8.46 -11.97
C CYS A 72 0.76 -7.40 -10.87
N ALA A 73 0.89 -6.12 -11.23
CA ALA A 73 0.85 -4.97 -10.32
C ALA A 73 -0.33 -4.99 -9.34
N VAL A 74 -1.49 -5.52 -9.76
CA VAL A 74 -2.68 -5.68 -8.91
C VAL A 74 -2.43 -6.62 -7.74
N VAL A 75 -1.86 -7.80 -7.98
CA VAL A 75 -1.60 -8.80 -6.93
C VAL A 75 -0.49 -8.30 -5.99
N LYS A 76 0.52 -7.59 -6.51
CA LYS A 76 1.52 -6.91 -5.68
C LYS A 76 0.86 -5.85 -4.77
N GLY A 77 -0.07 -5.06 -5.29
CA GLY A 77 -0.84 -4.08 -4.50
C GLY A 77 -1.70 -4.73 -3.40
N MET A 78 -2.35 -5.86 -3.69
CA MET A 78 -3.09 -6.63 -2.69
C MET A 78 -2.18 -7.13 -1.57
N LEU A 79 -1.02 -7.70 -1.91
CA LEU A 79 -0.06 -8.17 -0.93
C LEU A 79 0.49 -7.03 -0.06
N VAL A 80 0.81 -5.88 -0.66
CA VAL A 80 1.21 -4.67 0.08
C VAL A 80 0.10 -4.25 1.05
N GLY A 81 -1.16 -4.28 0.60
CA GLY A 81 -2.32 -3.97 1.43
C GLY A 81 -2.50 -4.94 2.61
N ILE A 82 -2.29 -6.24 2.39
CA ILE A 82 -2.32 -7.25 3.45
C ILE A 82 -1.23 -6.95 4.47
N VAL A 83 0.00 -6.65 4.03
CA VAL A 83 1.10 -6.33 4.95
C VAL A 83 0.78 -5.08 5.77
N PHE A 84 0.26 -4.01 5.16
CA PHE A 84 -0.16 -2.81 5.90
C PHE A 84 -1.29 -3.11 6.90
N LEU A 85 -2.28 -3.92 6.52
CA LEU A 85 -3.35 -4.33 7.41
C LEU A 85 -2.78 -5.11 8.61
N THR A 86 -1.94 -6.12 8.37
CA THR A 86 -1.36 -6.95 9.43
C THR A 86 -0.52 -6.11 10.38
N LEU A 87 0.33 -5.22 9.85
CA LEU A 87 1.13 -4.31 10.67
C LEU A 87 0.25 -3.39 11.53
N SER A 88 -0.82 -2.85 10.95
CA SER A 88 -1.77 -1.97 11.65
C SER A 88 -2.51 -2.71 12.78
N VAL A 89 -3.01 -3.92 12.52
CA VAL A 89 -3.65 -4.77 13.56
C VAL A 89 -2.68 -5.07 14.69
N MET A 90 -1.43 -5.43 14.36
CA MET A 90 -0.41 -5.75 15.36
C MET A 90 -0.09 -4.53 16.24
N MET A 91 0.04 -3.34 15.66
CA MET A 91 0.27 -2.14 16.48
C MET A 91 -0.94 -1.72 17.29
N ASP A 92 -2.15 -1.84 16.76
CA ASP A 92 -3.36 -1.55 17.51
C ASP A 92 -3.46 -2.48 18.75
N ILE A 93 -3.12 -3.76 18.61
CA ILE A 93 -3.03 -4.70 19.75
C ILE A 93 -1.96 -4.25 20.75
N VAL A 94 -0.76 -3.91 20.27
CA VAL A 94 0.34 -3.45 21.14
C VAL A 94 -0.07 -2.19 21.90
N VAL A 95 -0.62 -1.19 21.21
CA VAL A 95 -1.11 0.06 21.80
C VAL A 95 -2.22 -0.22 22.81
N ALA A 96 -3.17 -1.11 22.50
CA ALA A 96 -4.23 -1.48 23.43
C ALA A 96 -3.68 -2.16 24.70
N ILE A 97 -2.69 -3.04 24.58
CA ILE A 97 -2.02 -3.65 25.75
C ILE A 97 -1.33 -2.58 26.59
N TYR A 98 -0.58 -1.67 25.96
CA TYR A 98 0.07 -0.56 26.68
C TYR A 98 -0.94 0.38 27.35
N LEU A 99 -2.05 0.73 26.69
CA LEU A 99 -3.07 1.62 27.24
C LEU A 99 -3.90 0.96 28.36
N SER A 100 -4.20 -0.32 28.24
CA SER A 100 -4.87 -1.07 29.32
C SER A 100 -4.02 -1.14 30.59
N SER A 101 -2.68 -1.16 30.46
CA SER A 101 -1.77 -1.14 31.62
C SER A 101 -1.82 0.16 32.43
N ILE A 102 -2.32 1.26 31.83
CA ILE A 102 -2.51 2.56 32.48
C ILE A 102 -3.99 2.87 32.76
N ASN A 103 -4.88 1.87 32.71
CA ASN A 103 -6.34 2.00 32.92
C ASN A 103 -7.07 2.92 31.92
N CYS A 104 -6.47 3.27 30.79
CA CYS A 104 -7.11 4.05 29.73
C CYS A 104 -7.80 3.13 28.71
N ASN A 105 -8.97 2.58 29.06
CA ASN A 105 -9.79 1.80 28.13
C ASN A 105 -10.75 2.71 27.37
N SER A 106 -10.32 3.25 26.22
CA SER A 106 -11.26 3.90 25.30
C SER A 106 -11.97 2.85 24.44
N LEU A 107 -13.18 2.46 24.83
CA LEU A 107 -14.08 1.60 24.03
C LEU A 107 -14.36 2.19 22.63
N LEU A 108 -14.14 3.49 22.43
CA LEU A 108 -14.29 4.19 21.15
C LEU A 108 -13.21 3.80 20.12
N ASP A 109 -12.04 3.32 20.57
CA ASP A 109 -10.93 2.93 19.69
C ASP A 109 -11.20 1.61 18.95
N LEU A 110 -12.00 0.71 19.54
CA LEU A 110 -12.22 -0.63 18.97
C LEU A 110 -13.12 -0.60 17.72
N ALA A 111 -14.19 0.18 17.75
CA ALA A 111 -15.16 0.30 16.65
C ALA A 111 -14.60 1.10 15.46
N THR A 112 -13.75 2.10 15.73
CA THR A 112 -13.06 2.86 14.68
C THR A 112 -11.90 2.08 14.08
N SER A 113 -11.27 1.15 14.82
CA SER A 113 -10.16 0.35 14.31
C SER A 113 -10.55 -0.46 13.07
N ALA A 114 -11.71 -1.14 13.06
CA ALA A 114 -12.10 -2.03 11.97
C ALA A 114 -12.21 -1.30 10.61
N LEU A 115 -12.78 -0.10 10.61
CA LEU A 115 -12.86 0.75 9.42
C LEU A 115 -11.48 1.24 8.98
N VAL A 116 -10.63 1.66 9.93
CA VAL A 116 -9.27 2.11 9.64
C VAL A 116 -8.45 0.99 9.00
N HIS A 117 -8.55 -0.24 9.50
CA HIS A 117 -7.88 -1.42 8.91
C HIS A 117 -8.31 -1.66 7.46
N GLN A 118 -9.61 -1.54 7.17
CA GLN A 118 -10.12 -1.69 5.80
C GLN A 118 -9.61 -0.58 4.89
N VAL A 119 -9.50 0.66 5.37
CA VAL A 119 -8.98 1.79 4.59
C VAL A 119 -7.52 1.56 4.19
N TRP A 120 -6.68 1.02 5.08
CA TRP A 120 -5.29 0.66 4.75
C TRP A 120 -5.22 -0.36 3.60
N LEU A 121 -6.01 -1.43 3.71
CA LEU A 121 -6.08 -2.48 2.69
C LEU A 121 -6.57 -1.91 1.35
N LEU A 122 -7.69 -1.20 1.36
CA LEU A 122 -8.31 -0.66 0.15
C LEU A 122 -7.42 0.36 -0.54
N SER A 123 -6.73 1.23 0.22
CA SER A 123 -5.82 2.23 -0.34
C SER A 123 -4.66 1.60 -1.12
N ALA A 124 -4.09 0.52 -0.59
CA ALA A 124 -3.02 -0.20 -1.28
C ALA A 124 -3.55 -0.95 -2.53
N ILE A 125 -4.74 -1.54 -2.45
CA ILE A 125 -5.40 -2.18 -3.61
C ILE A 125 -5.65 -1.15 -4.72
N VAL A 126 -6.20 0.02 -4.39
CA VAL A 126 -6.45 1.10 -5.34
C VAL A 126 -5.15 1.59 -5.97
N GLY A 127 -4.08 1.77 -5.18
CA GLY A 127 -2.75 2.10 -5.71
C GLY A 127 -2.20 1.05 -6.69
N GLY A 128 -2.38 -0.24 -6.38
CA GLY A 128 -2.01 -1.35 -7.26
C GLY A 128 -2.83 -1.43 -8.55
N MET A 129 -4.15 -1.16 -8.46
CA MET A 129 -5.02 -1.05 -9.64
C MET A 129 -4.63 0.13 -10.51
N ALA A 130 -4.38 1.31 -9.92
CA ALA A 130 -3.94 2.49 -10.65
C ALA A 130 -2.61 2.24 -11.38
N ALA A 131 -1.67 1.53 -10.73
CA ALA A 131 -0.41 1.14 -11.34
C ALA A 131 -0.64 0.24 -12.57
N ARG A 132 -1.57 -0.72 -12.46
CA ARG A 132 -1.94 -1.59 -13.58
C ARG A 132 -2.57 -0.83 -14.74
N VAL A 133 -3.47 0.11 -14.45
CA VAL A 133 -4.10 0.93 -15.50
C VAL A 133 -3.05 1.76 -16.24
N ALA A 134 -2.08 2.33 -15.52
CA ALA A 134 -0.97 3.06 -16.12
C ALA A 134 -0.09 2.16 -17.00
N GLU A 135 0.22 0.93 -16.57
CA GLU A 135 0.94 -0.05 -17.39
C GLU A 135 0.20 -0.43 -18.68
N VAL A 136 -1.13 -0.64 -18.61
CA VAL A 136 -1.92 -0.97 -19.80
C VAL A 136 -1.96 0.19 -20.79
N ARG A 137 -2.05 1.43 -20.29
CA ARG A 137 -2.04 2.65 -21.12
C ARG A 137 -0.66 2.93 -21.71
N GLY A 138 0.42 2.73 -20.96
CA GLY A 138 1.80 2.93 -21.44
C GLY A 138 2.32 1.79 -22.31
N GLY A 139 1.88 0.55 -22.06
CA GLY A 139 2.27 -0.65 -22.82
C GLY A 139 1.54 -0.83 -24.15
N GLY A 140 0.42 -0.12 -24.36
CA GLY A 140 -0.29 -0.09 -25.64
C GLY A 140 0.46 0.62 -26.77
N GLN A 141 1.46 1.44 -26.45
CA GLN A 141 2.19 2.25 -27.43
C GLN A 141 3.60 1.70 -27.79
N SER A 142 4.10 0.71 -27.04
CA SER A 142 5.45 0.15 -27.23
C SER A 142 5.47 -1.23 -27.91
N ARG A 143 4.34 -1.69 -28.47
CA ARG A 143 4.28 -2.89 -29.34
C ARG A 143 3.94 -2.54 -30.79
N THR A 144 4.32 -1.36 -31.24
CA THR A 144 4.35 -1.02 -32.66
C THR A 144 5.64 -1.62 -33.25
N TRP A 145 5.52 -2.85 -33.75
CA TRP A 145 6.29 -3.42 -34.86
C TRP A 145 7.82 -3.24 -34.85
N SER A 146 8.54 -4.12 -34.16
CA SER A 146 9.79 -4.65 -34.72
C SER A 146 9.44 -5.92 -35.48
N LEU A 147 8.77 -5.75 -36.63
CA LEU A 147 8.78 -6.75 -37.69
C LEU A 147 10.23 -6.80 -38.17
N THR A 148 11.04 -7.66 -37.54
CA THR A 148 12.31 -8.05 -38.11
C THR A 148 11.95 -8.80 -39.38
N VAL A 149 11.95 -8.09 -40.51
CA VAL A 149 11.91 -8.70 -41.84
C VAL A 149 13.16 -9.54 -41.91
N VAL A 150 13.03 -10.83 -41.61
CA VAL A 150 14.02 -11.84 -41.94
C VAL A 150 14.06 -11.84 -43.46
N ARG A 151 15.04 -11.14 -44.04
CA ARG A 151 15.40 -11.37 -45.44
C ARG A 151 15.83 -12.84 -45.51
N PRO A 152 15.22 -13.67 -46.37
CA PRO A 152 15.83 -14.93 -46.73
C PRO A 152 17.12 -14.57 -47.46
N ASP A 153 18.27 -14.77 -46.81
CA ASP A 153 19.55 -14.64 -47.48
C ASP A 153 19.60 -15.68 -48.60
N GLU A 154 19.91 -15.13 -49.77
CA GLU A 154 20.19 -15.77 -51.03
C GLU A 154 21.24 -16.86 -50.84
N SER A 155 20.90 -18.06 -51.30
CA SER A 155 21.82 -19.16 -51.52
C SER A 155 22.77 -18.81 -52.66
N ASP A 156 24.08 -18.86 -52.40
CA ASP A 156 25.11 -19.21 -53.38
C ASP A 156 26.26 -19.94 -52.69
#